data_AF-T1GK26-F1
#
_entry.id   AF-T1GK26-F1
#
_cell.length_a   1.000
_cell.length_b   1.000
_cell.length_c   1.000
_cell.angle_alpha   90.00
_cell.angle_beta   90.00
_cell.angle_gamma   90.00
#
_symmetry.space_group_name_H-M   'P 1'
#
loop_
_entity.id
_entity.type
_entity.pdbx_description
1 polymer ?
#
loop_
_entity_poly.entity_id
_entity_poly.type
_entity_poly.pdbx_seq_one_letter_code
_entity_poly.pdbx_strand_id
1 'polypeptide(L)'
;MLEIHLKTIKSSIKVMERSIYSAKEVFTKSLLDDGYVSQVEYNKMIKKCEDIIQSNEITTDMIVYIRTDPSVSFSRIKERGREEEFTITFKQIEKLHNLYEDFIKSNGNQGYRDVLKDFKLLLKEL
;
A
#
# COMPACT_ATOMS: atom_id res chain seq x y z
N MET A 1 -0.92 4.43 -11.25
CA MET A 1 -0.19 4.85 -10.02
C MET A 1 0.92 5.84 -10.33
N LEU A 2 1.88 5.53 -11.23
CA LEU A 2 2.92 6.47 -11.66
C LEU A 2 2.34 7.78 -12.21
N GLU A 3 1.37 7.69 -13.12
CA GLU A 3 0.70 8.88 -13.68
C GLU A 3 0.16 9.83 -12.60
N ILE A 4 -0.41 9.27 -11.52
CA ILE A 4 -0.93 10.07 -10.42
C ILE A 4 0.23 10.74 -9.67
N HIS A 5 1.36 10.07 -9.45
CA HIS A 5 2.56 10.68 -8.85
C HIS A 5 3.09 11.85 -9.70
N LEU A 6 3.11 11.71 -11.02
CA LEU A 6 3.63 12.73 -11.94
C LEU A 6 2.64 13.85 -12.27
N LYS A 7 1.34 13.64 -11.99
CA LYS A 7 0.30 14.63 -12.28
C LYS A 7 0.57 15.94 -11.52
N THR A 8 0.66 17.04 -12.26
CA THR A 8 0.75 18.37 -11.68
C THR A 8 -0.58 18.77 -11.05
N ILE A 9 -0.51 19.50 -9.93
CA ILE A 9 -1.67 20.01 -9.22
C ILE A 9 -1.55 21.52 -9.05
N LYS A 10 -2.69 22.21 -8.92
CA LYS A 10 -2.72 23.66 -8.65
C LYS A 10 -2.66 23.97 -7.15
N SER A 11 -3.07 23.02 -6.30
CA SER A 11 -3.03 23.17 -4.84
C SER A 11 -1.62 23.01 -4.30
N SER A 12 -1.39 23.52 -3.09
CA SER A 12 -0.13 23.35 -2.36
C SER A 12 0.06 21.93 -1.82
N ILE A 13 -1.02 21.18 -1.64
CA ILE A 13 -1.01 19.84 -1.07
C ILE A 13 -1.57 18.85 -2.09
N LYS A 14 -0.87 17.72 -2.24
CA LYS A 14 -1.30 16.54 -3.00
C LYS A 14 -1.54 15.38 -2.06
N VAL A 15 -2.73 14.80 -2.12
CA VAL A 15 -3.06 13.57 -1.40
C VAL A 15 -3.34 12.48 -2.40
N MET A 16 -2.82 11.29 -2.14
CA MET A 16 -2.99 10.12 -2.99
C MET A 16 -3.40 8.93 -2.15
N GLU A 17 -4.30 8.11 -2.69
CA GLU A 17 -4.56 6.79 -2.13
C GLU A 17 -3.46 5.83 -2.60
N ARG A 18 -2.78 5.22 -1.64
CA ARG A 18 -1.59 4.39 -1.83
C ARG A 18 -0.42 5.17 -2.46
N SER A 19 0.70 4.47 -2.60
CA SER A 19 1.91 5.00 -3.21
C SER A 19 2.68 3.90 -3.93
N ILE A 20 3.58 4.30 -4.82
CA ILE A 20 4.50 3.35 -5.48
C ILE A 20 5.35 2.56 -4.46
N TYR A 21 5.62 3.14 -3.29
CA TYR A 21 6.33 2.47 -2.19
C TYR A 21 5.51 1.30 -1.63
N SER A 22 4.21 1.46 -1.42
CA SER A 22 3.34 0.37 -0.95
C SER A 22 3.26 -0.79 -1.97
N ALA A 23 3.26 -0.47 -3.27
CA ALA A 23 3.31 -1.49 -4.32
C ALA A 23 4.62 -2.28 -4.30
N LYS A 24 5.75 -1.57 -4.10
CA LYS A 24 7.09 -2.16 -4.03
C LYS A 24 7.29 -3.02 -2.78
N GLU A 25 7.02 -2.48 -1.60
CA GLU A 25 7.39 -3.10 -0.32
C GLU A 25 6.35 -4.11 0.19
N VAL A 26 5.06 -3.88 -0.07
CA VAL A 26 3.97 -4.71 0.49
C VAL A 26 3.44 -5.71 -0.53
N PHE A 27 2.90 -5.24 -1.66
CA PHE A 27 2.23 -6.13 -2.59
C PHE A 27 3.19 -7.06 -3.34
N THR A 28 4.33 -6.53 -3.80
CA THR A 28 5.34 -7.34 -4.49
C THR A 28 5.94 -8.40 -3.55
N LYS A 29 6.13 -8.06 -2.27
CA LYS A 29 6.54 -9.02 -1.25
C LYS A 29 5.47 -10.08 -0.97
N SER A 30 4.20 -9.69 -0.88
CA SER A 30 3.10 -10.65 -0.74
C SER A 30 3.08 -11.67 -1.88
N LEU A 31 3.25 -11.22 -3.12
CA LEU A 31 3.26 -12.11 -4.29
C LEU A 31 4.40 -13.14 -4.23
N LEU A 32 5.59 -12.72 -3.79
CA LEU A 32 6.73 -13.63 -3.60
C LEU A 32 6.42 -14.66 -2.51
N ASP A 33 5.92 -14.20 -1.36
CA ASP A 33 5.64 -15.06 -0.21
C ASP A 33 4.51 -16.06 -0.49
N ASP A 34 3.57 -15.73 -1.39
CA ASP A 34 2.52 -16.65 -1.85
C ASP A 34 2.98 -17.58 -3.00
N GLY A 35 4.21 -17.40 -3.49
CA GLY A 35 4.75 -18.19 -4.60
C GLY A 35 4.18 -17.85 -5.98
N TYR A 36 3.47 -16.72 -6.11
CA TYR A 36 2.96 -16.26 -7.41
C TYR A 36 4.06 -15.69 -8.31
N VAL A 37 5.17 -15.25 -7.73
CA VAL A 37 6.36 -14.81 -8.45
C VAL A 37 7.60 -15.51 -7.90
N SER A 38 8.51 -15.88 -8.78
CA SER A 38 9.83 -16.40 -8.41
C SER A 38 10.71 -15.30 -7.81
N GLN A 39 11.79 -15.69 -7.13
CA GLN A 39 12.78 -14.74 -6.61
C GLN A 39 13.39 -13.86 -7.72
N VAL A 40 13.56 -14.41 -8.92
CA VAL A 40 14.11 -13.68 -10.09
C VAL A 40 13.12 -12.60 -10.56
N GLU A 41 11.83 -12.96 -10.68
CA GLU A 41 10.77 -12.01 -11.07
C GLU A 41 10.59 -10.93 -10.02
N TYR A 42 10.58 -11.29 -8.74
CA TYR A 42 10.55 -10.36 -7.63
C TYR A 42 11.69 -9.33 -7.73
N ASN A 43 12.93 -9.79 -7.87
CA ASN A 43 14.10 -8.90 -7.98
C ASN A 43 13.97 -7.94 -9.18
N LYS A 44 13.45 -8.44 -10.32
CA LYS A 44 13.21 -7.61 -11.50
C LYS A 44 12.11 -6.57 -11.26
N MET A 45 11.04 -6.92 -10.56
CA MET A 45 9.95 -6.00 -10.22
C MET A 45 10.42 -4.91 -9.26
N ILE A 46 11.17 -5.27 -8.22
CA ILE A 46 11.75 -4.32 -7.26
C ILE A 46 12.66 -3.34 -7.98
N LYS A 47 13.62 -3.85 -8.77
CA LYS A 47 14.55 -3.00 -9.53
C LYS A 47 13.79 -2.05 -10.46
N LYS A 48 12.79 -2.54 -11.19
CA LYS A 48 11.98 -1.69 -12.07
C LYS A 48 11.25 -0.59 -11.30
N CYS A 49 10.74 -0.87 -10.10
CA CYS A 49 10.10 0.15 -9.27
C CYS A 49 11.12 1.20 -8.81
N GLU A 50 12.32 0.78 -8.41
CA GLU A 50 13.41 1.69 -7.99
C GLU A 50 13.88 2.58 -9.13
N ASP A 51 14.08 2.00 -10.32
CA ASP A 51 14.45 2.74 -11.53
C ASP A 51 13.38 3.81 -11.87
N ILE A 52 12.09 3.46 -11.74
CA ILE A 52 10.98 4.42 -11.97
C ILE A 52 10.99 5.55 -10.94
N ILE A 53 11.16 5.22 -9.65
CA ILE A 53 11.20 6.21 -8.57
C ILE A 53 12.36 7.17 -8.79
N GLN A 54 13.55 6.65 -9.11
CA GLN A 54 14.74 7.46 -9.30
C GLN A 54 14.66 8.31 -10.57
N SER A 55 14.28 7.73 -11.71
CA SER A 55 14.25 8.43 -13.01
C SER A 55 13.21 9.55 -13.08
N ASN A 56 12.16 9.48 -12.27
CA ASN A 56 11.11 10.50 -12.21
C ASN A 56 11.18 11.36 -10.94
N GLU A 57 12.25 11.24 -10.15
CA GLU A 57 12.45 11.99 -8.90
C GLU A 57 11.21 11.96 -7.98
N ILE A 58 10.60 10.78 -7.86
CA ILE A 58 9.39 10.62 -7.06
C ILE A 58 9.76 10.77 -5.59
N THR A 59 9.20 11.80 -4.97
CA THR A 59 9.35 12.11 -3.54
C THR A 59 7.99 12.04 -2.84
N THR A 60 8.02 11.92 -1.52
CA THR A 60 6.82 11.91 -0.68
C THR A 60 7.18 12.49 0.68
N ASP A 61 6.53 13.59 1.05
CA ASP A 61 6.81 14.28 2.32
C ASP A 61 6.30 13.49 3.53
N MET A 62 5.18 12.78 3.37
CA MET A 62 4.52 12.03 4.43
C MET A 62 3.72 10.84 3.88
N ILE A 63 3.74 9.73 4.61
CA ILE A 63 2.78 8.63 4.43
C ILE A 63 1.89 8.58 5.66
N VAL A 64 0.58 8.64 5.42
CA VAL A 64 -0.44 8.45 6.46
C VAL A 64 -0.87 6.99 6.43
N TYR A 65 -0.66 6.28 7.54
CA TYR A 65 -1.06 4.88 7.68
C TYR A 65 -2.35 4.78 8.50
N ILE A 66 -3.43 4.41 7.83
CA ILE A 66 -4.73 4.16 8.48
C ILE A 66 -4.72 2.74 9.02
N ARG A 67 -4.34 2.61 10.29
CA ARG A 67 -4.24 1.31 10.97
C ARG A 67 -5.62 0.84 11.40
N THR A 68 -5.99 -0.37 11.00
CA THR A 68 -7.23 -1.04 11.39
C THR A 68 -6.94 -2.48 11.78
N ASP A 69 -7.79 -3.04 12.62
CA ASP A 69 -7.79 -4.47 12.88
C ASP A 69 -8.13 -5.25 11.58
N PRO A 70 -7.41 -6.34 11.27
CA PRO A 70 -7.69 -7.17 10.10
C PRO A 70 -9.13 -7.68 10.03
N SER A 71 -9.76 -8.00 11.16
CA SER A 71 -11.14 -8.48 11.21
C SER A 71 -12.12 -7.41 10.73
N VAL A 72 -11.91 -6.16 11.15
CA VAL A 72 -12.71 -5.02 10.73
C VAL A 72 -12.53 -4.75 9.24
N SER A 73 -11.29 -4.81 8.74
CA SER A 73 -11.01 -4.66 7.30
C SER A 73 -11.70 -5.75 6.48
N PHE A 74 -11.62 -7.00 6.93
CA PHE A 74 -12.23 -8.14 6.27
C PHE A 74 -13.77 -8.03 6.23
N SER A 75 -14.40 -7.63 7.32
CA SER A 75 -15.84 -7.38 7.36
C SER A 75 -16.27 -6.31 6.34
N ARG A 76 -15.50 -5.21 6.22
CA ARG A 76 -15.76 -4.14 5.24
C ARG A 76 -15.62 -4.63 3.81
N ILE A 77 -14.60 -5.44 3.51
CA ILE A 77 -14.42 -6.04 2.18
C ILE A 77 -15.66 -6.88 1.81
N LYS A 78 -16.16 -7.70 2.75
CA LYS A 78 -17.36 -8.51 2.51
C LYS A 78 -18.62 -7.66 2.36
N GLU A 79 -18.75 -6.56 3.10
CA GLU A 79 -19.87 -5.61 2.97
C GLU A 79 -19.88 -4.88 1.62
N ARG A 80 -18.71 -4.50 1.08
CA ARG A 80 -18.61 -3.85 -0.24
C ARG A 80 -19.05 -4.76 -1.40
N GLY A 81 -18.83 -6.06 -1.28
CA GLY A 81 -19.33 -7.05 -2.25
C GLY A 81 -18.77 -6.94 -3.67
N ARG A 82 -17.52 -6.48 -3.86
CA ARG A 82 -16.87 -6.45 -5.18
C ARG A 82 -16.62 -7.87 -5.69
N GLU A 83 -16.90 -8.12 -6.96
CA GLU A 83 -16.81 -9.46 -7.55
C GLU A 83 -15.40 -10.06 -7.47
N GLU A 84 -14.40 -9.22 -7.68
CA GLU A 84 -12.98 -9.57 -7.67
C GLU A 84 -12.45 -9.90 -6.26
N GLU A 85 -13.20 -9.55 -5.22
CA GLU A 85 -12.80 -9.67 -3.81
C GLU A 85 -13.47 -10.84 -3.08
N PHE A 86 -14.40 -11.57 -3.73
CA PHE A 86 -15.13 -12.67 -3.09
C PHE A 86 -14.21 -13.79 -2.60
N THR A 87 -13.16 -14.08 -3.36
CA THR A 87 -12.19 -15.15 -3.08
C THR A 87 -11.16 -14.77 -2.01
N ILE A 88 -11.13 -13.50 -1.59
CA ILE A 88 -10.21 -13.04 -0.55
C ILE A 88 -10.54 -13.72 0.77
N THR A 89 -9.51 -14.31 1.36
CA THR A 89 -9.53 -14.97 2.66
C THR A 89 -9.07 -14.04 3.77
N PHE A 90 -9.53 -14.30 5.00
CA PHE A 90 -9.08 -13.54 6.17
C PHE A 90 -7.55 -13.60 6.36
N LYS A 91 -6.95 -14.77 6.12
CA LYS A 91 -5.50 -14.98 6.22
C LYS A 91 -4.69 -14.07 5.27
N GLN A 92 -5.21 -13.80 4.07
CA GLN A 92 -4.57 -12.84 3.14
C GLN A 92 -4.63 -11.42 3.69
N ILE A 93 -5.73 -11.04 4.35
CA ILE A 93 -5.85 -9.72 5.00
C ILE A 93 -4.92 -9.59 6.21
N GLU A 94 -4.80 -10.63 7.05
CA GLU A 94 -3.81 -10.64 8.14
C GLU A 94 -2.38 -10.54 7.63
N LYS A 95 -2.05 -11.28 6.55
CA LYS A 95 -0.74 -11.21 5.92
C LYS A 95 -0.43 -9.79 5.43
N LEU A 96 -1.36 -9.16 4.70
CA LEU A 96 -1.19 -7.79 4.24
C LEU A 96 -1.03 -6.81 5.41
N HIS A 97 -1.81 -6.97 6.48
CA HIS A 97 -1.67 -6.16 7.69
C HIS A 97 -0.24 -6.25 8.25
N ASN A 98 0.29 -7.45 8.44
CA ASN A 98 1.64 -7.65 8.96
C ASN A 98 2.72 -7.01 8.06
N LEU A 99 2.59 -7.16 6.74
CA LEU A 99 3.50 -6.52 5.79
C LEU A 99 3.46 -4.99 5.88
N TYR A 100 2.28 -4.38 6.08
CA TYR A 100 2.17 -2.94 6.33
C TYR A 100 2.77 -2.54 7.67
N GLU A 101 2.57 -3.32 8.74
CA GLU A 101 3.19 -3.06 10.03
C GLU A 101 4.72 -3.05 9.93
N ASP A 102 5.29 -4.00 9.19
CA ASP A 102 6.73 -4.10 8.98
C ASP A 102 7.25 -2.97 8.10
N PHE A 103 6.54 -2.63 7.01
CA PHE A 103 6.86 -1.48 6.17
C PHE A 103 6.92 -0.16 6.97
N ILE A 104 5.95 0.08 7.85
CA ILE A 104 5.89 1.30 8.66
C ILE A 104 6.91 1.28 9.82
N LYS A 105 7.26 0.11 10.36
CA LYS A 105 8.33 -0.01 11.36
C LYS A 105 9.69 0.31 10.76
N SER A 106 10.00 -0.28 9.60
CA SER A 106 11.29 -0.11 8.92
C SER A 106 11.52 1.32 8.42
N ASN A 107 10.46 2.04 8.06
CA ASN A 107 10.56 3.41 7.55
C ASN A 107 10.19 4.50 8.58
N GLY A 108 9.76 4.14 9.79
CA GLY A 108 9.19 5.06 10.78
C GLY A 108 10.11 6.17 11.31
N ASN A 109 11.43 6.13 11.03
CA ASN A 109 12.40 7.13 11.48
C ASN A 109 12.62 8.29 10.47
N GLN A 110 12.04 8.24 9.27
CA GLN A 110 12.24 9.23 8.20
C GLN A 110 11.05 10.19 8.00
N GLY A 111 10.25 10.47 9.05
CA GLY A 111 9.07 11.35 8.97
C GLY A 111 7.75 10.65 8.60
N TYR A 112 7.76 9.32 8.50
CA TYR A 112 6.65 8.47 8.06
C TYR A 112 5.60 8.14 9.14
N ARG A 113 5.24 9.06 10.04
CA ARG A 113 4.28 8.73 11.10
C ARG A 113 3.29 9.83 11.43
N ASP A 114 2.12 9.72 10.80
CA ASP A 114 0.84 9.86 11.49
C ASP A 114 0.07 8.55 11.34
N VAL A 115 -0.05 7.80 12.44
CA VAL A 115 -0.87 6.59 12.52
C VAL A 115 -2.25 7.01 12.98
N LEU A 116 -3.16 7.20 12.03
CA LEU A 116 -4.55 7.47 12.35
C LEU A 116 -5.22 6.15 12.74
N LYS A 117 -5.70 6.10 13.99
CA LYS A 117 -6.58 5.03 14.47
C LYS A 117 -8.02 5.46 14.23
N ASP A 118 -8.81 4.60 13.59
CA ASP A 118 -10.25 4.76 13.40
C ASP A 118 -10.70 6.02 12.64
N PHE A 119 -10.33 6.11 11.36
CA PHE A 119 -10.89 7.08 10.44
C PHE A 119 -12.24 6.58 9.86
N LYS A 120 -13.32 6.66 10.65
CA LYS A 120 -14.66 6.18 10.27
C LYS A 120 -15.28 6.90 9.06
N LEU A 121 -14.77 8.08 8.67
CA LEU A 121 -15.44 8.96 7.71
C LEU A 121 -15.02 8.78 6.23
N LEU A 122 -13.84 8.21 5.93
CA LEU A 122 -13.29 8.23 4.56
C LEU A 122 -13.38 6.88 3.81
N LEU A 123 -13.80 5.80 4.46
CA LEU A 123 -13.63 4.42 3.97
C LEU A 123 -14.89 3.80 3.36
N LYS A 124 -15.98 4.56 3.16
CA LYS A 124 -17.18 4.00 2.49
C LYS A 124 -16.97 3.74 1.00
N GLU A 125 -15.94 4.34 0.39
CA GLU A 125 -15.69 4.24 -1.07
C GLU A 125 -14.36 3.59 -1.45
N LEU A 126 -13.48 3.28 -0.48
CA LEU A 126 -12.25 2.52 -0.70
C LEU A 126 -12.49 1.03 -0.50
#